data_AF-A0A7L9BPC7-F1
#
_entry.id   AF-A0A7L9BPC7-F1
#
_cell.length_a   1.000
_cell.length_b   1.000
_cell.length_c   1.000
_cell.angle_alpha   90.00
_cell.angle_beta   90.00
_cell.angle_gamma   90.00
#
_symmetry.space_group_name_H-M   'P 1'
#
loop_
_entity.id
_entity.type
_entity.pdbx_description
1 polymer ?
#
loop_
_entity_poly.entity_id
_entity_poly.type
_entity_poly.pdbx_seq_one_letter_code
_entity_poly.pdbx_strand_id
1 'polypeptide(L)'
;MTMCIRVVAACALCAAAGSALAGDDTLCATFNEVAPGANGQFSFDDGESWHDTGRAGLYRWTRTGGTYGGAQGEFMTFCTELTEHVRAGTDYCYDIMTLESAPNTGAMGAGKANLVRELFGRYYTPAFGVALNQTRAVAMQLAIWEIVYENSGVLNLAGGSVRLTNNHGAGVALAQSYLDSLDGTGPLNTTIVVMSKAGAQDHIVPTPGAMALAGLGLLAAGRRRR
;
A
#
# COMPACT_ATOMS: atom_id res chain seq x y z
N MET A 1 -2.51 40.17 55.23
CA MET A 1 -3.15 38.91 54.79
C MET A 1 -3.66 39.19 53.39
N THR A 2 -2.81 38.98 52.38
CA THR A 2 -3.00 39.55 51.03
C THR A 2 -2.52 38.54 49.98
N MET A 3 -3.49 37.80 49.44
CA MET A 3 -3.65 37.26 48.09
C MET A 3 -2.42 36.68 47.35
N CYS A 4 -2.30 35.35 47.36
CA CYS A 4 -1.49 34.56 46.42
C CYS A 4 -2.12 34.59 45.01
N ILE A 5 -1.40 35.17 44.04
CA ILE A 5 -1.73 35.09 42.61
C ILE A 5 -1.20 33.75 42.08
N ARG A 6 -2.11 32.82 41.72
CA ARG A 6 -1.77 31.61 40.96
C ARG A 6 -1.87 31.94 39.48
N VAL A 7 -0.72 32.02 38.81
CA VAL A 7 -0.64 32.08 37.34
C VAL A 7 -0.93 30.67 36.81
N VAL A 8 -2.12 30.48 36.23
CA VAL A 8 -2.46 29.27 35.46
C VAL A 8 -1.94 29.48 34.04
N ALA A 9 -0.83 28.82 33.70
CA ALA A 9 -0.36 28.74 32.33
C ALA A 9 -1.22 27.73 31.57
N ALA A 10 -2.14 28.22 30.73
CA ALA A 10 -2.90 27.42 29.79
C ALA A 10 -1.98 26.97 28.66
N CYS A 11 -1.54 25.71 28.69
CA CYS A 11 -0.84 25.09 27.57
C CYS A 11 -1.90 24.62 26.56
N ALA A 12 -2.03 25.33 25.44
CA ALA A 12 -2.89 24.96 24.34
C ALA A 12 -2.49 23.59 23.79
N LEU A 13 -3.33 22.58 23.98
CA LEU A 13 -3.28 21.37 23.16
C LEU A 13 -3.72 21.78 21.74
N CYS A 14 -2.76 22.00 20.85
CA CYS A 14 -3.03 21.89 19.43
C CYS A 14 -3.38 20.42 19.17
N ALA A 15 -4.68 20.11 19.10
CA ALA A 15 -5.13 18.90 18.44
C ALA A 15 -4.60 18.97 17.01
N ALA A 16 -3.59 18.15 16.69
CA ALA A 16 -3.25 17.89 15.31
C ALA A 16 -4.47 17.20 14.69
N ALA A 17 -5.33 17.99 14.06
CA ALA A 17 -6.31 17.47 13.14
C ALA A 17 -5.52 16.64 12.13
N GLY A 18 -5.76 15.33 12.09
CA GLY A 18 -5.26 14.50 11.02
C GLY A 18 -5.80 15.08 9.74
N SER A 19 -4.93 15.73 8.96
CA SER A 19 -5.26 16.13 7.60
C SER A 19 -5.63 14.85 6.88
N ALA A 20 -6.89 14.78 6.43
CA ALA A 20 -7.24 13.88 5.36
C ALA A 20 -6.19 14.08 4.27
N LEU A 21 -5.52 13.01 3.84
CA LEU A 21 -4.68 13.03 2.65
C LEU A 21 -5.63 13.22 1.45
N ALA A 22 -6.15 14.44 1.28
CA ALA A 22 -6.64 14.91 0.00
C ALA A 22 -5.41 14.98 -0.92
N GLY A 23 -5.59 14.69 -2.20
CA GLY A 23 -4.54 14.52 -3.23
C GLY A 23 -3.67 15.74 -3.55
N ASP A 24 -3.36 16.56 -2.56
CA ASP A 24 -2.48 17.72 -2.68
C ASP A 24 -1.00 17.29 -2.77
N ASP A 25 -0.67 16.11 -2.25
CA ASP A 25 0.67 15.55 -2.35
C ASP A 25 0.85 14.75 -3.64
N THR A 26 1.99 14.97 -4.30
CA THR A 26 2.36 14.27 -5.53
C THR A 26 3.63 13.44 -5.36
N LEU A 27 3.75 12.36 -6.12
CA LEU A 27 4.95 11.54 -6.23
C LEU A 27 5.26 11.29 -7.70
N CYS A 28 6.37 11.85 -8.17
CA CYS A 28 6.90 11.54 -9.50
C CYS A 28 8.00 10.49 -9.39
N ALA A 29 7.90 9.44 -10.20
CA ALA A 29 8.88 8.36 -10.22
C ALA A 29 8.93 7.63 -11.57
N THR A 30 10.13 7.16 -11.90
CA THR A 30 10.36 6.26 -13.03
C THR A 30 10.07 4.83 -12.60
N PHE A 31 9.23 4.13 -13.37
CA PHE A 31 9.03 2.69 -13.19
C PHE A 31 10.26 1.93 -13.71
N ASN A 32 10.88 1.10 -12.88
CA ASN A 32 12.08 0.37 -13.27
C ASN A 32 11.73 -1.02 -13.79
N GLU A 33 11.10 -1.84 -12.94
CA GLU A 33 10.77 -3.23 -13.22
C GLU A 33 9.84 -3.80 -12.13
N VAL A 34 9.29 -5.00 -12.36
CA VAL A 34 8.74 -5.83 -11.29
C VAL A 34 9.78 -6.86 -10.88
N ALA A 35 10.40 -6.74 -9.72
CA ALA A 35 11.36 -7.73 -9.23
C ALA A 35 11.46 -7.78 -7.69
N PRO A 36 11.38 -8.97 -7.09
CA PRO A 36 11.03 -10.24 -7.71
C PRO A 36 9.53 -10.31 -8.07
N GLY A 37 9.19 -11.17 -9.04
CA GLY A 37 7.82 -11.36 -9.49
C GLY A 37 7.70 -12.44 -10.56
N ALA A 38 6.49 -12.84 -10.90
CA ALA A 38 6.18 -13.97 -11.76
C ALA A 38 4.96 -13.69 -12.65
N ASN A 39 4.92 -14.26 -13.86
CA ASN A 39 3.84 -13.99 -14.83
C ASN A 39 2.58 -14.75 -14.43
N GLY A 40 1.43 -14.12 -14.63
CA GLY A 40 0.14 -14.70 -14.36
C GLY A 40 -0.94 -14.20 -15.29
N GLN A 41 -2.14 -14.69 -15.05
CA GLN A 41 -3.32 -14.33 -15.81
C GLN A 41 -4.49 -14.11 -14.86
N PHE A 42 -5.44 -13.28 -15.30
CA PHE A 42 -6.67 -13.02 -14.59
C PHE A 42 -7.89 -13.17 -15.50
N SER A 43 -9.04 -13.46 -14.91
CA SER A 43 -10.34 -13.54 -15.57
C SER A 43 -11.41 -12.88 -14.71
N PHE A 44 -12.32 -12.14 -15.33
CA PHE A 44 -13.51 -11.55 -14.69
C PHE A 44 -14.82 -12.23 -15.12
N ASP A 45 -14.74 -13.25 -15.96
CA ASP A 45 -15.86 -13.94 -16.62
C ASP A 45 -15.86 -15.44 -16.31
N ASP A 46 -15.67 -15.77 -15.03
CA ASP A 46 -15.69 -17.15 -14.53
C ASP A 46 -14.70 -18.10 -15.24
N GLY A 47 -13.59 -17.55 -15.74
CA GLY A 47 -12.54 -18.30 -16.43
C GLY A 47 -12.79 -18.54 -17.91
N GLU A 48 -13.81 -17.93 -18.53
CA GLU A 48 -14.06 -18.01 -19.97
C GLU A 48 -12.94 -17.32 -20.78
N SER A 49 -12.49 -16.14 -20.35
CA SER A 49 -11.41 -15.37 -20.98
C SER A 49 -10.31 -15.03 -19.99
N TRP A 50 -9.06 -15.13 -20.44
CA TRP A 50 -7.88 -14.85 -19.62
C TRP A 50 -7.05 -13.72 -20.21
N HIS A 51 -6.64 -12.80 -19.35
CA HIS A 51 -5.79 -11.65 -19.66
C HIS A 51 -4.50 -11.74 -18.86
N ASP A 52 -3.39 -11.31 -19.44
CA ASP A 52 -2.11 -11.31 -18.74
C ASP A 52 -2.08 -10.26 -17.62
N THR A 53 -1.68 -10.64 -16.42
CA THR A 53 -1.48 -9.70 -15.30
C THR A 53 -0.23 -8.83 -15.46
N GLY A 54 0.58 -9.09 -16.50
CA GLY A 54 2.01 -8.83 -16.44
C GLY A 54 2.66 -9.64 -15.32
N ARG A 55 3.67 -9.08 -14.64
CA ARG A 55 4.33 -9.72 -13.50
C ARG A 55 3.61 -9.36 -12.20
N ALA A 56 3.17 -10.38 -11.46
CA ALA A 56 2.76 -10.24 -10.07
C ALA A 56 4.01 -10.20 -9.17
N GLY A 57 4.21 -9.16 -8.37
CA GLY A 57 5.37 -9.06 -7.50
C GLY A 57 5.61 -7.65 -6.94
N LEU A 58 6.86 -7.36 -6.61
CA LEU A 58 7.30 -6.04 -6.14
C LEU A 58 7.61 -5.11 -7.30
N TYR A 59 6.89 -3.99 -7.38
CA TYR A 59 7.12 -2.95 -8.38
C TYR A 59 8.20 -2.00 -7.85
N ARG A 60 9.28 -1.82 -8.63
CA ARG A 60 10.44 -1.00 -8.25
C ARG A 60 10.38 0.34 -8.97
N TRP A 61 10.63 1.40 -8.21
CA TRP A 61 10.54 2.77 -8.68
C TRP A 61 11.75 3.58 -8.25
N THR A 62 12.11 4.57 -9.05
CA THR A 62 13.09 5.59 -8.69
C THR A 62 12.40 6.93 -8.63
N ARG A 63 12.38 7.57 -7.45
CA ARG A 63 11.80 8.91 -7.30
C ARG A 63 12.54 9.92 -8.17
N THR A 64 11.77 10.73 -8.89
CA THR A 64 12.26 11.83 -9.73
C THR A 64 11.75 13.20 -9.27
N GLY A 65 10.67 13.24 -8.48
CA GLY A 65 10.10 14.51 -8.00
C GLY A 65 8.84 14.35 -7.13
N GLY A 66 8.04 15.42 -7.06
CA GLY A 66 6.82 15.50 -6.25
C GLY A 66 7.05 16.00 -4.82
N THR A 67 5.96 16.25 -4.10
CA THR A 67 5.96 16.82 -2.73
C THR A 67 5.92 15.77 -1.63
N TYR A 68 5.43 14.56 -1.93
CA TYR A 68 5.19 13.53 -0.91
C TYR A 68 6.47 13.08 -0.23
N GLY A 69 6.59 13.17 1.09
CA GLY A 69 7.84 12.85 1.81
C GLY A 69 8.11 11.35 2.03
N GLY A 70 7.09 10.49 1.93
CA GLY A 70 7.12 9.10 2.43
C GLY A 70 7.85 8.07 1.57
N ALA A 71 8.33 8.46 0.38
CA ALA A 71 9.14 7.62 -0.51
C ALA A 71 10.34 8.42 -1.01
N GLN A 72 11.56 7.89 -0.91
CA GLN A 72 12.79 8.59 -1.30
C GLN A 72 13.71 7.63 -2.05
N GLY A 73 14.52 8.14 -2.98
CA GLY A 73 15.46 7.32 -3.77
C GLY A 73 14.74 6.19 -4.52
N GLU A 74 15.28 4.98 -4.42
CA GLU A 74 14.57 3.77 -4.86
C GLU A 74 13.55 3.34 -3.79
N PHE A 75 12.35 3.00 -4.24
CA PHE A 75 11.31 2.49 -3.37
C PHE A 75 10.49 1.40 -4.08
N MET A 76 9.72 0.65 -3.29
CA MET A 76 8.95 -0.49 -3.75
C MET A 76 7.47 -0.26 -3.49
N THR A 77 6.64 -0.77 -4.39
CA THR A 77 5.18 -0.72 -4.28
C THR A 77 4.53 -2.05 -4.67
N PHE A 78 3.24 -2.16 -4.41
CA PHE A 78 2.38 -3.19 -4.99
C PHE A 78 1.27 -2.56 -5.81
N CYS A 79 0.87 -3.21 -6.88
CA CYS A 79 -0.20 -2.75 -7.75
C CYS A 79 -1.58 -3.04 -7.14
N THR A 80 -2.54 -2.15 -7.35
CA THR A 80 -3.97 -2.36 -7.02
C THR A 80 -4.84 -2.50 -8.26
N GLU A 81 -4.31 -2.24 -9.45
CA GLU A 81 -5.06 -2.12 -10.70
C GLU A 81 -4.63 -3.18 -11.72
N LEU A 82 -5.54 -4.07 -12.11
CA LEU A 82 -5.29 -5.14 -13.09
C LEU A 82 -5.45 -4.69 -14.55
N THR A 83 -6.24 -3.64 -14.81
CA THR A 83 -6.69 -3.29 -16.16
C THR A 83 -5.88 -2.18 -16.83
N GLU A 84 -5.11 -1.43 -16.05
CA GLU A 84 -4.15 -0.44 -16.54
C GLU A 84 -2.72 -0.95 -16.46
N HIS A 85 -1.77 -0.24 -17.06
CA HIS A 85 -0.39 -0.71 -17.19
C HIS A 85 0.64 0.41 -16.96
N VAL A 86 1.79 0.05 -16.40
CA VAL A 86 2.98 0.90 -16.35
C VAL A 86 4.10 0.31 -17.21
N ARG A 87 4.95 1.18 -17.78
CA ARG A 87 6.00 0.79 -18.71
C ARG A 87 7.38 1.13 -18.16
N ALA A 88 8.26 0.14 -18.12
CA ALA A 88 9.62 0.31 -17.62
C ALA A 88 10.36 1.46 -18.35
N GLY A 89 11.11 2.25 -17.59
CA GLY A 89 11.82 3.45 -18.07
C GLY A 89 10.92 4.68 -18.28
N THR A 90 9.63 4.61 -17.96
CA THR A 90 8.70 5.74 -18.08
C THR A 90 8.53 6.42 -16.72
N ASP A 91 8.59 7.76 -16.71
CA ASP A 91 8.35 8.59 -15.53
C ASP A 91 6.85 8.93 -15.42
N TYR A 92 6.31 8.79 -14.22
CA TYR A 92 4.91 9.03 -13.91
C TYR A 92 4.80 9.94 -12.69
N CYS A 93 4.00 10.99 -12.79
CA CYS A 93 3.57 11.80 -11.63
C CYS A 93 2.16 11.37 -11.21
N TYR A 94 2.08 10.87 -9.99
CA TYR A 94 0.88 10.38 -9.34
C TYR A 94 0.42 11.33 -8.23
N ASP A 95 -0.89 11.34 -7.97
CA ASP A 95 -1.46 11.95 -6.78
C ASP A 95 -1.42 10.94 -5.63
N ILE A 96 -1.15 11.41 -4.42
CA ILE A 96 -1.17 10.57 -3.23
C ILE A 96 -2.56 10.60 -2.60
N MET A 97 -3.19 9.45 -2.49
CA MET A 97 -4.55 9.31 -1.99
C MET A 97 -4.65 8.28 -0.86
N THR A 98 -5.83 8.22 -0.24
CA THR A 98 -6.15 7.17 0.72
C THR A 98 -6.38 5.84 0.01
N LEU A 99 -6.12 4.74 0.72
CA LEU A 99 -6.27 3.39 0.19
C LEU A 99 -7.69 3.10 -0.33
N GLU A 100 -8.70 3.63 0.35
CA GLU A 100 -10.11 3.46 0.01
C GLU A 100 -10.47 3.98 -1.39
N SER A 101 -9.73 4.98 -1.88
CA SER A 101 -10.01 5.66 -3.14
C SER A 101 -9.44 4.95 -4.37
N ALA A 102 -8.58 3.95 -4.15
CA ALA A 102 -7.94 3.20 -5.20
C ALA A 102 -8.64 1.85 -5.46
N PRO A 103 -8.48 1.28 -6.66
CA PRO A 103 -7.92 1.93 -7.83
C PRO A 103 -8.88 2.97 -8.44
N ASN A 104 -8.34 3.85 -9.29
CA ASN A 104 -9.10 4.91 -9.96
C ASN A 104 -10.26 4.37 -10.81
N THR A 105 -10.12 3.15 -11.35
CA THR A 105 -11.16 2.49 -12.16
C THR A 105 -12.37 2.03 -11.34
N GLY A 106 -12.23 1.96 -10.02
CA GLY A 106 -13.28 1.53 -9.11
C GLY A 106 -12.77 1.49 -7.67
N ALA A 107 -13.06 2.54 -6.91
CA ALA A 107 -12.61 2.68 -5.53
C ALA A 107 -13.00 1.47 -4.66
N MET A 108 -12.01 0.86 -3.99
CA MET A 108 -12.20 -0.37 -3.20
C MET A 108 -13.05 -0.15 -1.93
N GLY A 109 -13.10 1.08 -1.42
CA GLY A 109 -13.85 1.44 -0.21
C GLY A 109 -13.28 0.86 1.09
N ALA A 110 -13.93 1.17 2.21
CA ALA A 110 -13.39 0.93 3.55
C ALA A 110 -13.20 -0.56 3.90
N GLY A 111 -14.12 -1.44 3.48
CA GLY A 111 -14.05 -2.87 3.81
C GLY A 111 -12.83 -3.56 3.20
N LYS A 112 -12.65 -3.41 1.87
CA LYS A 112 -11.49 -3.94 1.15
C LYS A 112 -10.19 -3.28 1.60
N ALA A 113 -10.21 -1.96 1.81
CA ALA A 113 -9.04 -1.25 2.34
C ALA A 113 -8.62 -1.78 3.72
N ASN A 114 -9.57 -2.15 4.60
CA ASN A 114 -9.25 -2.75 5.89
C ASN A 114 -8.57 -4.13 5.75
N LEU A 115 -9.05 -4.98 4.84
CA LEU A 115 -8.42 -6.27 4.54
C LEU A 115 -7.01 -6.11 3.97
N VAL A 116 -6.79 -5.13 3.09
CA VAL A 116 -5.45 -4.81 2.59
C VAL A 116 -4.54 -4.34 3.73
N ARG A 117 -5.01 -3.46 4.63
CA ARG A 117 -4.22 -3.04 5.80
C ARG A 117 -3.87 -4.21 6.71
N GLU A 118 -4.80 -5.15 6.89
CA GLU A 118 -4.57 -6.36 7.66
C GLU A 118 -3.54 -7.28 6.99
N LEU A 119 -3.66 -7.52 5.68
CA LEU A 119 -2.68 -8.26 4.89
C LEU A 119 -1.27 -7.68 5.08
N PHE A 120 -1.15 -6.36 4.99
CA PHE A 120 0.12 -5.68 5.24
C PHE A 120 0.57 -5.79 6.70
N GLY A 121 -0.32 -5.64 7.68
CA GLY A 121 0.03 -5.74 9.10
C GLY A 121 0.47 -7.15 9.51
N ARG A 122 -0.07 -8.20 8.88
CA ARG A 122 0.31 -9.61 9.11
C ARG A 122 1.58 -10.00 8.36
N TYR A 123 1.72 -9.61 7.09
CA TYR A 123 2.71 -10.20 6.18
C TYR A 123 3.72 -9.21 5.58
N TYR A 124 3.46 -7.91 5.68
CA TYR A 124 4.33 -6.85 5.16
C TYR A 124 4.69 -5.86 6.28
N THR A 125 5.52 -6.30 7.21
CA THR A 125 6.07 -5.42 8.24
C THR A 125 7.31 -4.70 7.71
N PRO A 126 7.47 -3.38 7.92
CA PRO A 126 8.70 -2.66 7.60
C PRO A 126 9.93 -3.12 8.42
N ALA A 127 9.76 -4.16 9.27
CA ALA A 127 10.83 -4.86 9.96
C ALA A 127 11.65 -5.77 9.03
N PHE A 128 11.25 -5.99 7.78
CA PHE A 128 12.06 -6.73 6.82
C PHE A 128 12.98 -5.78 6.06
N GLY A 129 14.09 -5.36 6.67
CA GLY A 129 15.33 -5.01 5.93
C GLY A 129 15.89 -6.18 5.11
N VAL A 130 15.00 -7.03 4.61
CA VAL A 130 15.15 -8.32 3.96
C VAL A 130 14.27 -8.22 2.72
N ALA A 131 14.87 -8.33 1.55
CA ALA A 131 14.14 -8.39 0.29
C ALA A 131 13.08 -9.50 0.37
N LEU A 132 11.82 -9.19 0.01
CA LEU A 132 10.84 -10.25 -0.19
C LEU A 132 11.39 -11.18 -1.26
N ASN A 133 11.36 -12.49 -1.00
CA ASN A 133 11.62 -13.46 -2.05
C ASN A 133 10.45 -13.49 -3.03
N GLN A 134 10.66 -14.13 -4.19
CA GLN A 134 9.64 -14.21 -5.24
C GLN A 134 8.31 -14.79 -4.74
N THR A 135 8.33 -15.83 -3.91
CA THR A 135 7.11 -16.45 -3.36
C THR A 135 6.29 -15.45 -2.56
N ARG A 136 6.90 -14.69 -1.64
CA ARG A 136 6.19 -13.71 -0.82
C ARG A 136 5.75 -12.49 -1.64
N ALA A 137 6.57 -12.03 -2.58
CA ALA A 137 6.23 -10.92 -3.45
C ALA A 137 5.02 -11.24 -4.35
N VAL A 138 5.02 -12.41 -4.99
CA VAL A 138 3.89 -12.90 -5.77
C VAL A 138 2.67 -13.08 -4.87
N ALA A 139 2.85 -13.67 -3.69
CA ALA A 139 1.72 -13.92 -2.79
C ALA A 139 1.01 -12.64 -2.34
N MET A 140 1.78 -11.63 -1.95
CA MET A 140 1.25 -10.30 -1.61
C MET A 140 0.50 -9.68 -2.79
N GLN A 141 1.08 -9.70 -4.00
CA GLN A 141 0.47 -9.06 -5.16
C GLN A 141 -0.84 -9.74 -5.58
N LEU A 142 -0.89 -11.07 -5.57
CA LEU A 142 -2.12 -11.81 -5.89
C LEU A 142 -3.21 -11.57 -4.84
N ALA A 143 -2.85 -11.58 -3.55
CA ALA A 143 -3.82 -11.34 -2.48
C ALA A 143 -4.39 -9.91 -2.54
N ILE A 144 -3.59 -8.90 -2.91
CA ILE A 144 -4.08 -7.53 -3.10
C ILE A 144 -5.11 -7.49 -4.24
N TRP A 145 -4.81 -8.08 -5.40
CA TRP A 145 -5.75 -8.08 -6.53
C TRP A 145 -7.04 -8.84 -6.22
N GLU A 146 -6.96 -9.98 -5.53
CA GLU A 146 -8.14 -10.70 -5.06
C GLU A 146 -9.02 -9.78 -4.21
N ILE A 147 -8.46 -9.16 -3.15
CA ILE A 147 -9.23 -8.28 -2.25
C ILE A 147 -9.86 -7.11 -3.02
N VAL A 148 -9.12 -6.51 -3.94
CA VAL A 148 -9.59 -5.33 -4.68
C VAL A 148 -10.73 -5.67 -5.64
N TYR A 149 -10.65 -6.77 -6.38
CA TYR A 149 -11.63 -7.10 -7.42
C TYR A 149 -12.73 -8.07 -6.96
N GLU A 150 -12.62 -8.67 -5.78
CA GLU A 150 -13.64 -9.60 -5.27
C GLU A 150 -14.91 -8.87 -4.80
N ASN A 151 -16.09 -9.32 -5.24
CA ASN A 151 -17.39 -8.73 -4.92
C ASN A 151 -18.44 -9.75 -4.39
N SER A 152 -18.16 -11.05 -4.44
CA SER A 152 -18.99 -12.14 -3.91
C SER A 152 -18.89 -12.31 -2.39
N GLY A 153 -17.86 -11.74 -1.77
CA GLY A 153 -17.59 -11.83 -0.33
C GLY A 153 -16.79 -13.05 0.10
N VAL A 154 -16.34 -13.89 -0.84
CA VAL A 154 -15.44 -15.03 -0.58
C VAL A 154 -14.13 -14.79 -1.32
N LEU A 155 -13.02 -14.69 -0.57
CA LEU A 155 -11.67 -14.52 -1.15
C LEU A 155 -11.13 -15.88 -1.60
N ASN A 156 -11.07 -16.11 -2.90
CA ASN A 156 -10.61 -17.35 -3.49
C ASN A 156 -10.04 -17.12 -4.90
N LEU A 157 -8.73 -17.27 -5.05
CA LEU A 157 -8.02 -17.05 -6.31
C LEU A 157 -8.54 -17.91 -7.47
N ALA A 158 -9.17 -19.04 -7.21
CA ALA A 158 -9.69 -19.95 -8.24
C ALA A 158 -11.19 -19.75 -8.55
N GLY A 159 -11.87 -18.82 -7.86
CA GLY A 159 -13.31 -18.60 -7.99
C GLY A 159 -13.67 -17.13 -7.84
N GLY A 160 -14.91 -16.84 -7.46
CA GLY A 160 -15.32 -15.47 -7.14
C GLY A 160 -15.46 -14.55 -8.35
N SER A 161 -15.34 -13.26 -8.09
CA SER A 161 -15.51 -12.18 -9.08
C SER A 161 -14.26 -11.95 -9.91
N VAL A 162 -13.11 -12.41 -9.42
CA VAL A 162 -11.84 -12.40 -10.14
C VAL A 162 -11.17 -13.75 -9.93
N ARG A 163 -10.74 -14.38 -11.03
CA ARG A 163 -9.90 -15.59 -10.95
C ARG A 163 -8.48 -15.22 -11.31
N LEU A 164 -7.52 -15.70 -10.54
CA LEU A 164 -6.10 -15.37 -10.64
C LEU A 164 -5.27 -16.64 -10.74
N THR A 165 -4.46 -16.74 -11.79
CA THR A 165 -3.46 -17.79 -11.96
C THR A 165 -2.08 -17.18 -12.08
N ASN A 166 -1.05 -17.95 -11.73
CA ASN A 166 0.34 -17.51 -11.86
C ASN A 166 1.25 -18.71 -12.09
N ASN A 167 2.31 -18.51 -12.88
CA ASN A 167 3.28 -19.56 -13.16
C ASN A 167 4.17 -19.93 -11.95
N HIS A 168 4.07 -19.15 -10.86
CA HIS A 168 4.71 -19.45 -9.59
C HIS A 168 3.74 -20.10 -8.60
N GLY A 169 3.51 -21.40 -8.73
CA GLY A 169 2.51 -22.14 -7.94
C GLY A 169 2.67 -22.03 -6.41
N ALA A 170 3.91 -21.95 -5.91
CA ALA A 170 4.16 -21.71 -4.49
C ALA A 170 3.66 -20.33 -4.02
N GLY A 171 3.72 -19.32 -4.89
CA GLY A 171 3.17 -17.99 -4.63
C GLY A 171 1.64 -17.98 -4.61
N VAL A 172 1.00 -18.74 -5.51
CA VAL A 172 -0.45 -18.91 -5.54
C VAL A 172 -0.94 -19.59 -4.25
N ALA A 173 -0.31 -20.69 -3.84
CA ALA A 173 -0.69 -21.39 -2.61
C ALA A 173 -0.48 -20.51 -1.37
N LEU A 174 0.61 -19.73 -1.33
CA LEU A 174 0.86 -18.80 -0.22
C LEU A 174 -0.13 -17.63 -0.21
N ALA A 175 -0.48 -17.07 -1.37
CA ALA A 175 -1.51 -16.03 -1.49
C ALA A 175 -2.86 -16.51 -0.93
N GLN A 176 -3.31 -17.71 -1.32
CA GLN A 176 -4.55 -18.27 -0.77
C GLN A 176 -4.48 -18.41 0.76
N SER A 177 -3.36 -18.88 1.30
CA SER A 177 -3.19 -18.96 2.77
C SER A 177 -3.20 -17.59 3.46
N TYR A 178 -2.77 -16.52 2.78
CA TYR A 178 -2.88 -15.17 3.32
C TYR A 178 -4.34 -14.73 3.35
N LEU A 179 -5.08 -14.94 2.25
CA LEU A 179 -6.49 -14.60 2.11
C LEU A 179 -7.35 -15.34 3.13
N ASP A 180 -7.13 -16.65 3.31
CA ASP A 180 -7.84 -17.50 4.27
C ASP A 180 -7.66 -17.03 5.73
N SER A 181 -6.60 -16.26 6.01
CA SER A 181 -6.30 -15.75 7.36
C SER A 181 -6.94 -14.41 7.69
N LEU A 182 -7.45 -13.68 6.67
CA LEU A 182 -7.99 -12.34 6.84
C LEU A 182 -9.41 -12.43 7.36
N ASP A 183 -9.66 -11.71 8.46
CA ASP A 183 -10.96 -11.70 9.14
C ASP A 183 -11.42 -10.28 9.52
N GLY A 184 -10.61 -9.26 9.17
CA GLY A 184 -10.84 -7.86 9.51
C GLY A 184 -10.47 -7.48 10.93
N THR A 185 -9.95 -8.40 11.74
CA THR A 185 -9.65 -8.20 13.17
C THR A 185 -8.16 -8.28 13.52
N GLY A 186 -7.31 -8.68 12.57
CA GLY A 186 -5.87 -8.78 12.75
C GLY A 186 -5.14 -7.42 12.85
N PRO A 187 -3.80 -7.46 12.98
CA PRO A 187 -2.98 -6.26 13.02
C PRO A 187 -3.09 -5.48 11.70
N LEU A 188 -3.32 -4.16 11.79
CA LEU A 188 -3.47 -3.29 10.63
C LEU A 188 -2.23 -2.42 10.40
N ASN A 189 -1.75 -2.35 9.17
CA ASN A 189 -0.78 -1.33 8.77
C ASN A 189 -1.51 -0.06 8.33
N THR A 190 -1.53 0.96 9.19
CA THR A 190 -2.19 2.25 8.94
C THR A 190 -1.29 3.27 8.25
N THR A 191 -0.05 2.89 7.90
CA THR A 191 0.96 3.80 7.32
C THR A 191 1.11 3.65 5.81
N ILE A 192 0.21 2.91 5.16
CA ILE A 192 0.20 2.76 3.71
C ILE A 192 -0.66 3.84 3.04
N VAL A 193 -0.17 4.37 1.93
CA VAL A 193 -0.91 5.28 1.05
C VAL A 193 -0.97 4.69 -0.36
N VAL A 194 -1.74 5.30 -1.25
CA VAL A 194 -1.75 4.92 -2.67
C VAL A 194 -1.25 6.08 -3.53
N MET A 195 -0.43 5.76 -4.52
CA MET A 195 -0.19 6.63 -5.67
C MET A 195 -1.21 6.28 -6.76
N SER A 196 -2.01 7.26 -7.19
CA SER A 196 -3.09 7.03 -8.16
C SER A 196 -3.04 8.02 -9.33
N LYS A 197 -3.32 7.51 -10.54
CA LYS A 197 -3.24 8.27 -11.79
C LYS A 197 -4.12 7.63 -12.86
N ALA A 198 -5.07 8.37 -13.39
CA ALA A 198 -5.87 7.90 -14.54
C ALA A 198 -4.97 7.52 -15.74
N GLY A 199 -5.19 6.31 -16.30
CA GLY A 199 -4.45 5.78 -17.43
C GLY A 199 -3.15 5.05 -17.06
N ALA A 200 -2.87 4.82 -15.77
CA ALA A 200 -1.69 4.11 -15.29
C ALA A 200 -2.03 3.36 -13.98
N GLN A 201 -1.42 2.20 -13.76
CA GLN A 201 -1.69 1.41 -12.56
C GLN A 201 -1.54 2.22 -11.26
N ASP A 202 -2.52 2.07 -10.38
CA ASP A 202 -2.48 2.61 -9.03
C ASP A 202 -1.68 1.68 -8.11
N HIS A 203 -0.81 2.25 -7.27
CA HIS A 203 0.09 1.46 -6.43
C HIS A 203 0.05 1.83 -4.95
N ILE A 204 0.05 0.82 -4.09
CA ILE A 204 0.24 0.99 -2.65
C ILE A 204 1.70 1.28 -2.37
N VAL A 205 1.97 2.40 -1.72
CA VAL A 205 3.29 2.79 -1.21
C VAL A 205 3.36 2.44 0.27
N PRO A 206 4.13 1.41 0.65
CA PRO A 206 4.36 1.12 2.06
C PRO A 206 5.39 2.13 2.55
N THR A 207 4.95 3.12 3.33
CA THR A 207 5.91 4.07 3.87
C THR A 207 6.81 3.38 4.89
N PRO A 208 8.14 3.62 4.88
CA PRO A 208 8.95 3.38 6.05
C PRO A 208 8.34 4.22 7.16
N GLY A 209 7.66 3.54 8.10
CA GLY A 209 6.74 4.17 9.02
C GLY A 209 7.33 5.44 9.61
N ALA A 210 6.50 6.47 9.71
CA ALA A 210 6.79 7.79 10.29
C ALA A 210 7.48 7.80 11.67
N MET A 211 7.82 6.64 12.23
CA MET A 211 8.68 6.39 13.39
C MET A 211 10.14 6.86 13.21
N ALA A 212 10.69 6.90 11.99
CA ALA A 212 12.05 7.45 11.80
C ALA A 212 12.08 8.97 12.07
N LEU A 213 11.03 9.68 11.67
CA LEU A 213 10.92 11.14 11.85
C LEU A 213 10.32 11.51 13.22
N ALA A 214 9.40 10.72 13.77
CA ALA A 214 8.94 10.88 15.15
C ALA A 214 10.06 10.59 16.17
N GLY A 215 10.93 9.61 15.90
CA GLY A 215 12.12 9.31 16.69
C GLY A 215 13.15 10.45 16.68
N LEU A 216 13.40 11.06 15.53
CA LEU A 216 14.26 12.26 15.42
C LEU A 216 13.64 13.48 16.08
N GLY A 217 12.31 13.67 15.96
CA GLY A 217 11.58 14.75 16.62
C GLY A 217 11.64 14.67 18.15
N LEU A 218 11.53 13.46 18.72
CA LEU A 218 11.66 13.22 20.16
C LEU A 218 13.11 13.34 20.66
N LEU A 219 14.10 12.92 19.87
CA LEU A 219 15.52 13.10 20.20
C LEU A 219 15.93 14.58 20.16
N ALA A 220 15.43 15.35 19.20
CA ALA A 220 15.65 16.79 19.13
C ALA A 220 14.95 17.54 20.28
N ALA A 221 13.72 17.15 20.63
CA ALA A 221 12.98 17.72 21.76
C ALA A 221 13.59 17.34 23.14
N GLY A 222 14.13 16.12 23.27
CA GLY A 222 14.79 15.64 24.48
C GLY A 222 16.18 16.27 24.71
N ARG A 223 16.89 16.61 23.63
CA ARG A 223 18.21 17.29 23.71
C ARG A 223 18.08 18.79 23.96
N ARG A 224 16.92 19.39 23.70
CA ARG A 224 16.62 20.80 24.02
C ARG A 224 16.18 21.03 25.47
N ARG A 225 15.91 19.95 26.22
CA ARG A 225 15.50 19.99 27.64
C ARG A 225 16.62 19.56 28.61
N ARG A 226 17.86 19.49 28.13
CA ARG A 226 19.06 19.30 28.96
C ARG A 226 19.92 20.55 28.89
#